data_AF-A0AAC8W3N8-F1
#
_entry.id   AF-A0AAC8W3N8-F1
#
_cell.length_a   1.000
_cell.length_b   1.000
_cell.length_c   1.000
_cell.angle_alpha   90.00
_cell.angle_beta   90.00
_cell.angle_gamma   90.00
#
_symmetry.space_group_name_H-M   'P 1'
#
loop_
_entity.id
_entity.type
_entity.pdbx_description
1 polymer ?
#
loop_
_entity_poly.entity_id
_entity_poly.type
_entity_poly.pdbx_seq_one_letter_code
_entity_poly.pdbx_strand_id
1 'polypeptide(L)'
;MSDTDTDIDTLDPPVAAARTTPRLGLGLGLWLWLWLWLWLWLWVTMTVAISIIAVIQPHRCISWIYRQAAEAWATASPLYAPGLHGFLYFPTGTLVYGPFALLPQLLDSHAWRLFLSASLVLAVRRYAHTLVPGAGAAVTGMILALTIPAAVIDLLRGQWAVAWR
;
A
#
# COMPACT_ATOMS: atom_id res chain seq x y z
N MET A 1 -48.70 -47.23 31.78
CA MET A 1 -47.95 -46.85 30.59
C MET A 1 -48.13 -45.35 30.46
N SER A 2 -47.18 -44.61 31.02
CA SER A 2 -47.29 -43.17 31.26
C SER A 2 -46.42 -42.47 30.23
N ASP A 3 -47.04 -41.81 29.26
CA ASP A 3 -46.37 -40.88 28.35
C ASP A 3 -45.95 -39.64 29.13
N THR A 4 -44.66 -39.51 29.36
CA THR A 4 -44.04 -38.23 29.75
C THR A 4 -43.62 -37.51 28.48
N ASP A 5 -44.55 -36.72 27.97
CA ASP A 5 -44.34 -35.73 26.91
C ASP A 5 -43.56 -34.56 27.52
N THR A 6 -42.23 -34.64 27.47
CA THR A 6 -41.34 -33.55 27.88
C THR A 6 -41.35 -32.47 26.82
N ASP A 7 -42.08 -31.42 27.13
CA ASP A 7 -42.15 -30.12 26.46
C ASP A 7 -40.74 -29.49 26.35
N ILE A 8 -40.11 -29.60 25.17
CA ILE A 8 -38.77 -29.02 24.85
C ILE A 8 -38.91 -27.77 23.96
N ASP A 9 -40.10 -27.18 23.85
CA ASP A 9 -40.36 -26.17 22.80
C ASP A 9 -40.44 -24.70 23.27
N THR A 10 -39.90 -24.37 24.44
CA THR A 10 -39.76 -22.96 24.87
C THR A 10 -38.30 -22.57 25.05
N LEU A 11 -37.49 -22.69 23.99
CA LEU A 11 -36.29 -21.87 23.85
C LEU A 11 -36.75 -20.50 23.36
N ASP A 12 -36.84 -19.54 24.28
CA ASP A 12 -37.03 -18.14 23.94
C ASP A 12 -36.11 -17.76 22.77
N PRO A 13 -36.62 -17.13 21.70
CA PRO A 13 -35.76 -16.69 20.62
C PRO A 13 -34.67 -15.79 21.20
N PRO A 14 -33.41 -15.91 20.76
CA PRO A 14 -32.33 -15.10 21.29
C PRO A 14 -32.74 -13.64 21.15
N VAL A 15 -32.89 -12.97 22.29
CA VAL A 15 -33.19 -11.54 22.39
C VAL A 15 -32.24 -10.85 21.41
N ALA A 16 -32.80 -10.39 20.29
CA ALA A 16 -32.04 -9.79 19.22
C ALA A 16 -31.38 -8.56 19.83
N ALA A 17 -30.12 -8.70 20.23
CA ALA A 17 -29.34 -7.65 20.83
C ALA A 17 -29.42 -6.48 19.88
N ALA A 18 -30.21 -5.48 20.28
CA ALA A 18 -30.43 -4.28 19.50
C ALA A 18 -29.04 -3.72 19.21
N ARG A 19 -28.59 -3.84 17.95
CA ARG A 19 -27.35 -3.22 17.50
C ARG A 19 -27.61 -1.73 17.55
N THR A 20 -27.36 -1.15 18.72
CA THR A 20 -27.22 0.27 18.93
C THR A 20 -26.01 0.69 18.10
N THR A 21 -26.26 1.03 16.84
CA THR A 21 -25.26 1.68 16.02
C THR A 21 -24.98 3.01 16.70
N PRO A 22 -23.76 3.23 17.24
CA PRO A 22 -23.44 4.49 17.87
C PRO A 22 -23.58 5.58 16.81
N ARG A 23 -24.58 6.44 16.98
CA ARG A 23 -24.70 7.68 16.20
C ARG A 23 -23.56 8.57 16.65
N LEU A 24 -22.40 8.43 16.00
CA LEU A 24 -21.27 9.36 16.12
C LEU A 24 -21.85 10.76 15.91
N GLY A 25 -21.69 11.65 16.89
CA GLY A 25 -22.22 13.00 16.82
C GLY A 25 -21.77 13.69 15.53
N LEU A 26 -22.65 14.50 14.93
CA LEU A 26 -22.43 15.19 13.64
C LEU A 26 -21.04 15.86 13.55
N GLY A 27 -20.51 16.38 14.67
CA GLY A 27 -19.17 16.97 14.73
C GLY A 27 -18.02 15.97 14.53
N LEU A 28 -18.10 14.78 15.13
CA LEU A 28 -17.07 13.74 14.98
C LEU A 28 -17.09 13.14 13.57
N GLY A 29 -18.29 12.99 12.97
CA GLY A 29 -18.43 12.57 11.58
C GLY A 29 -17.77 13.53 10.59
N LEU A 30 -18.02 14.83 10.73
CA LEU A 30 -17.38 15.87 9.90
C LEU A 30 -15.86 15.90 10.10
N TRP A 31 -15.39 15.79 11.34
CA TRP A 31 -13.96 15.79 11.65
C TRP A 31 -13.23 14.60 11.02
N LEU A 32 -13.80 13.40 11.14
CA LEU A 32 -13.27 12.19 10.49
C LEU A 32 -13.28 12.33 8.97
N TRP A 33 -14.31 12.93 8.39
CA TRP A 33 -14.38 13.17 6.96
C TRP A 33 -13.29 14.13 6.48
N LEU A 34 -13.10 15.27 7.15
CA LEU A 34 -12.02 16.22 6.84
C LEU A 34 -10.63 15.58 6.98
N TRP A 35 -10.45 14.80 8.05
CA TRP A 35 -9.23 14.03 8.28
C TRP A 35 -8.96 13.05 7.14
N LEU A 36 -10.00 12.38 6.64
CA LEU A 36 -9.89 11.46 5.52
C LEU A 36 -9.32 12.12 4.25
N TRP A 37 -9.84 13.30 3.93
CA TRP A 37 -9.36 14.06 2.77
C TRP A 37 -7.94 14.57 2.96
N LEU A 38 -7.59 15.03 4.16
CA LEU A 38 -6.26 15.57 4.44
C LEU A 38 -5.16 14.55 4.14
N TRP A 39 -5.25 13.33 4.69
CA TRP A 39 -4.19 12.34 4.45
C TRP A 39 -4.16 11.88 2.99
N LEU A 40 -5.31 11.79 2.32
CA LEU A 40 -5.38 11.42 0.92
C LEU A 40 -4.67 12.48 0.06
N TRP A 41 -4.92 13.75 0.34
CA TRP A 41 -4.21 14.87 -0.28
C TRP A 41 -2.72 14.82 -0.02
N LEU A 42 -2.29 14.58 1.22
CA LEU A 42 -0.86 14.45 1.54
C LEU A 42 -0.20 13.30 0.77
N TRP A 43 -0.87 12.14 0.71
CA TRP A 43 -0.36 10.95 0.02
C TRP A 43 -0.24 11.15 -1.49
N VAL A 44 -1.29 11.72 -2.11
CA VAL A 44 -1.32 12.04 -3.54
C VAL A 44 -0.26 13.08 -3.85
N THR A 45 -0.20 14.18 -3.10
CA THR A 45 0.78 15.26 -3.30
C THR A 45 2.21 14.74 -3.19
N MET A 46 2.50 13.92 -2.18
CA MET A 46 3.79 13.25 -2.02
C MET A 46 4.12 12.38 -3.25
N THR A 47 3.19 11.50 -3.65
CA THR A 47 3.40 10.58 -4.78
C THR A 47 3.63 11.33 -6.08
N VAL A 48 2.88 12.41 -6.33
CA VAL A 48 3.02 13.27 -7.51
C VAL A 48 4.35 14.02 -7.47
N ALA A 49 4.71 14.65 -6.36
CA ALA A 49 5.97 15.39 -6.22
C ALA A 49 7.19 14.49 -6.49
N ILE A 50 7.17 13.28 -5.92
CA ILE A 50 8.25 12.31 -6.11
C ILE A 50 8.28 11.80 -7.57
N SER A 51 7.12 11.65 -8.21
CA SER A 51 7.06 11.31 -9.63
C SER A 51 7.65 12.42 -10.50
N ILE A 52 7.38 13.70 -10.19
CA ILE A 52 7.97 14.84 -10.89
C ILE A 52 9.50 14.87 -10.71
N ILE A 53 9.99 14.69 -9.48
CA ILE A 53 11.44 14.61 -9.20
C ILE A 53 12.09 13.50 -10.03
N ALA A 54 11.41 12.35 -10.19
CA ALA A 54 11.91 11.25 -10.99
C ALA A 54 12.00 11.54 -12.50
N VAL A 55 11.12 12.39 -13.04
CA VAL A 55 11.26 12.88 -14.42
C VAL A 55 12.50 13.77 -14.56
N ILE A 56 12.75 14.63 -13.57
CA ILE A 56 13.88 15.58 -13.60
C ILE A 56 15.21 14.86 -13.37
N GLN A 57 15.23 13.77 -12.62
CA GLN A 57 16.43 13.02 -12.23
C GLN A 57 16.32 11.51 -12.56
N PRO A 58 16.28 11.14 -13.86
CA PRO A 58 15.97 9.77 -14.28
C PRO A 58 17.10 8.77 -13.96
N HIS A 59 18.37 9.20 -14.02
CA HIS A 59 19.53 8.30 -13.92
C HIS A 59 19.86 7.82 -12.50
N ARG A 60 19.06 8.21 -11.50
CA ARG A 60 19.35 7.86 -10.10
C ARG A 60 18.26 7.04 -9.44
N CYS A 61 17.25 6.59 -10.18
CA CYS A 61 16.21 5.76 -9.60
C CYS A 61 16.65 4.30 -9.50
N ILE A 62 16.39 3.70 -8.35
CA ILE A 62 16.61 2.27 -8.11
C ILE A 62 15.83 1.34 -9.05
N SER A 63 14.74 1.82 -9.66
CA SER A 63 13.95 1.05 -10.63
C SER A 63 14.76 0.56 -11.82
N TRP A 64 15.84 1.27 -12.18
CA TRP A 64 16.77 0.83 -13.22
C TRP A 64 17.42 -0.53 -12.90
N ILE A 65 17.78 -0.77 -11.64
CA ILE A 65 18.35 -2.06 -11.20
C ILE A 65 17.32 -3.18 -11.34
N TYR A 66 16.05 -2.91 -11.03
CA TYR A 66 14.96 -3.87 -11.22
C TYR A 66 14.69 -4.13 -12.71
N ARG A 67 14.78 -3.11 -13.56
CA ARG A 67 14.66 -3.26 -15.02
C ARG A 67 15.76 -4.15 -15.58
N GLN A 68 17.03 -3.87 -15.26
CA GLN A 68 18.16 -4.69 -15.71
C GLN A 68 18.01 -6.14 -15.24
N ALA A 69 17.57 -6.36 -14.00
CA ALA A 69 17.30 -7.70 -13.50
C ALA A 69 16.14 -8.37 -14.25
N ALA A 70 15.08 -7.65 -14.62
CA ALA A 70 13.94 -8.18 -15.37
C ALA A 70 14.35 -8.57 -16.80
N GLU A 71 15.16 -7.74 -17.45
CA GLU A 71 15.74 -8.03 -18.76
C GLU A 71 16.67 -9.26 -18.70
N ALA A 72 17.57 -9.32 -17.71
CA ALA A 72 18.45 -10.47 -17.49
C ALA A 72 17.66 -11.77 -17.20
N TRP A 73 16.60 -11.69 -16.40
CA TRP A 73 15.71 -12.81 -16.13
C TRP A 73 15.05 -13.32 -17.42
N ALA A 74 14.53 -12.41 -18.25
CA ALA A 74 13.87 -12.75 -19.50
C ALA A 74 14.81 -13.41 -20.52
N THR A 75 16.11 -13.09 -20.48
CA THR A 75 17.14 -13.69 -21.33
C THR A 75 17.89 -14.83 -20.67
N ALA A 76 17.41 -15.35 -19.53
CA ALA A 76 18.10 -16.37 -18.72
C ALA A 76 19.58 -16.05 -18.43
N SER A 77 19.90 -14.76 -18.36
CA SER A 77 21.23 -14.25 -18.03
C SER A 77 21.42 -14.20 -16.51
N PRO A 78 22.66 -14.26 -16.00
CA PRO A 78 22.91 -14.19 -14.56
C PRO A 78 22.32 -12.91 -13.93
N LEU A 79 21.47 -13.10 -12.92
CA LEU A 79 20.81 -11.99 -12.21
C LEU A 79 21.76 -11.21 -11.31
N TYR A 80 22.73 -11.91 -10.73
CA TYR A 80 23.68 -11.40 -9.76
C TYR A 80 25.04 -11.20 -10.43
N ALA A 81 25.48 -9.95 -10.51
CA ALA A 81 26.84 -9.63 -10.95
C ALA A 81 27.82 -9.73 -9.77
N PRO A 82 29.09 -10.09 -9.99
CA PRO A 82 30.11 -10.01 -8.96
C PRO A 82 30.28 -8.56 -8.45
N GLY A 83 30.31 -8.38 -7.12
CA GLY A 83 30.54 -7.08 -6.47
C GLY A 83 29.28 -6.41 -5.88
N LEU A 84 29.40 -5.14 -5.48
CA LEU A 84 28.32 -4.34 -4.87
C LEU A 84 27.45 -3.60 -5.91
N HIS A 85 27.84 -3.66 -7.18
CA HIS A 85 27.15 -2.97 -8.28
C HIS A 85 26.33 -4.01 -9.06
N GLY A 86 25.06 -4.15 -8.70
CA GLY A 86 24.15 -5.11 -9.35
C GLY A 86 22.83 -5.26 -8.61
N PHE A 87 21.99 -6.19 -9.08
CA PHE A 87 20.77 -6.57 -8.38
C PHE A 87 21.13 -7.34 -7.11
N LEU A 88 20.76 -6.82 -5.94
CA LEU A 88 21.06 -7.43 -4.62
C LEU A 88 19.80 -7.87 -3.87
N TYR A 89 18.65 -7.84 -4.55
CA TYR A 89 17.35 -8.14 -3.95
C TYR A 89 16.95 -9.60 -4.17
N PHE A 90 15.88 -10.01 -3.50
CA PHE A 90 15.25 -11.30 -3.79
C PHE A 90 14.74 -11.33 -5.24
N PRO A 91 14.88 -12.46 -5.97
CA PRO A 91 14.45 -12.59 -7.37
C PRO A 91 12.95 -12.30 -7.58
N THR A 92 12.13 -12.41 -6.54
CA THR A 92 10.71 -12.05 -6.58
C THR A 92 10.50 -10.60 -6.98
N GLY A 93 11.39 -9.68 -6.57
CA GLY A 93 11.33 -8.28 -6.98
C GLY A 93 11.43 -8.12 -8.50
N THR A 94 12.27 -8.93 -9.15
CA THR A 94 12.41 -8.99 -10.60
C THR A 94 11.14 -9.45 -11.29
N LEU A 95 10.53 -10.52 -10.78
CA LEU A 95 9.29 -11.06 -11.33
C LEU A 95 8.14 -10.06 -11.22
N VAL A 96 8.03 -9.38 -10.08
CA VAL A 96 7.00 -8.36 -9.86
C VAL A 96 7.25 -7.11 -10.72
N TYR A 97 8.52 -6.75 -10.96
CA TYR A 97 8.88 -5.64 -11.86
C TYR A 97 8.72 -5.97 -13.35
N GLY A 98 8.79 -7.25 -13.73
CA GLY A 98 8.78 -7.72 -15.13
C GLY A 98 7.74 -7.04 -16.04
N PRO A 99 6.45 -6.96 -15.66
CA PRO A 99 5.44 -6.28 -16.47
C PRO A 99 5.74 -4.80 -16.74
N PHE A 100 6.41 -4.11 -15.81
CA PHE A 100 6.77 -2.70 -15.95
C PHE A 100 7.97 -2.49 -16.88
N ALA A 101 8.88 -3.47 -16.97
CA ALA A 101 10.03 -3.41 -17.89
C ALA A 101 9.62 -3.38 -19.37
N LEU A 102 8.38 -3.80 -19.69
CA LEU A 102 7.79 -3.70 -21.03
C LEU A 102 7.45 -2.26 -21.43
N LEU A 103 7.36 -1.34 -20.45
CA LEU A 103 7.11 0.07 -20.70
C LEU A 103 8.40 0.78 -21.16
N PRO A 104 8.26 1.90 -21.90
CA PRO A 104 9.37 2.81 -22.12
C PRO A 104 10.03 3.18 -20.79
N GLN A 105 11.36 3.28 -20.79
CA GLN A 105 12.15 3.56 -19.58
C GLN A 105 11.75 4.84 -18.85
N LEU A 106 11.17 5.80 -19.57
CA LEU A 106 10.65 7.01 -18.94
C LEU A 106 9.39 6.76 -18.12
N LEU A 107 8.64 5.69 -18.40
CA LEU A 107 7.35 5.40 -17.78
C LEU A 107 7.42 4.25 -16.76
N ASP A 108 8.34 3.31 -16.92
CA ASP A 108 8.43 2.12 -16.07
C ASP A 108 8.62 2.47 -14.58
N SER A 109 9.50 3.42 -14.27
CA SER A 109 9.77 3.89 -12.92
C SER A 109 8.55 4.53 -12.28
N HIS A 110 7.79 5.32 -13.04
CA HIS A 110 6.57 5.97 -12.53
C HIS A 110 5.47 4.96 -12.30
N ALA A 111 5.25 4.06 -13.26
CA ALA A 111 4.28 2.99 -13.12
C ALA A 111 4.61 2.10 -11.92
N TRP A 112 5.89 1.79 -11.71
CA TRP A 112 6.38 1.04 -10.55
C TRP A 112 6.09 1.75 -9.22
N ARG A 113 6.39 3.05 -9.12
CA ARG A 113 6.12 3.85 -7.91
C ARG A 113 4.64 3.95 -7.60
N LEU A 114 3.81 4.17 -8.62
CA LEU A 114 2.35 4.19 -8.49
C LEU A 114 1.83 2.83 -8.04
N PHE A 115 2.37 1.75 -8.61
CA PHE A 115 2.03 0.39 -8.20
C PHE A 115 2.38 0.12 -6.73
N LEU A 116 3.59 0.46 -6.28
CA LEU A 116 3.99 0.30 -4.88
C LEU A 116 3.13 1.14 -3.93
N SER A 117 2.89 2.41 -4.28
CA SER A 117 2.06 3.33 -3.51
C SER A 117 0.61 2.81 -3.39
N ALA A 118 0.00 2.42 -4.51
CA ALA A 118 -1.34 1.85 -4.53
C ALA A 118 -1.41 0.52 -3.76
N SER A 119 -0.41 -0.35 -3.92
CA SER A 119 -0.33 -1.64 -3.21
C SER A 119 -0.28 -1.43 -1.70
N LEU A 120 0.51 -0.47 -1.22
CA LEU A 120 0.58 -0.12 0.20
C LEU A 120 -0.78 0.39 0.71
N VAL A 121 -1.42 1.32 -0.01
CA VAL A 121 -2.75 1.84 0.37
C VAL A 121 -3.78 0.71 0.44
N LEU A 122 -3.82 -0.18 -0.55
CA LEU A 122 -4.76 -1.30 -0.58
C LEU A 122 -4.51 -2.31 0.54
N ALA A 123 -3.24 -2.65 0.81
CA ALA A 123 -2.86 -3.54 1.89
C ALA A 123 -3.24 -2.98 3.26
N VAL A 124 -2.87 -1.72 3.54
CA VAL A 124 -3.21 -1.05 4.81
C VAL A 124 -4.73 -0.94 4.97
N ARG A 125 -5.45 -0.57 3.90
CA ARG A 125 -6.91 -0.49 3.93
C ARG A 125 -7.54 -1.84 4.26
N ARG A 126 -7.15 -2.89 3.54
CA ARG A 126 -7.68 -4.24 3.78
C ARG A 126 -7.39 -4.69 5.22
N TYR A 127 -6.16 -4.48 5.70
CA TYR A 127 -5.76 -4.83 7.05
C TYR A 127 -6.56 -4.08 8.12
N ALA A 128 -6.68 -2.75 8.00
CA ALA A 128 -7.43 -1.92 8.94
C ALA A 128 -8.93 -2.27 8.98
N HIS A 129 -9.55 -2.54 7.84
CA HIS A 129 -10.95 -2.97 7.77
C HIS A 129 -11.16 -4.38 8.35
N THR A 130 -10.14 -5.23 8.34
CA THR A 130 -10.20 -6.56 8.96
C THR A 130 -10.08 -6.46 10.47
N LEU A 131 -9.21 -5.58 10.98
CA LEU A 131 -8.99 -5.41 12.41
C LEU A 131 -10.08 -4.60 13.13
N VAL A 132 -10.58 -3.53 12.50
CA VAL A 132 -11.53 -2.60 13.12
C VAL A 132 -12.67 -2.27 12.12
N PRO A 133 -13.64 -3.17 11.91
CA PRO A 133 -14.66 -3.04 10.85
C PRO A 133 -15.47 -1.74 10.88
N GLY A 134 -15.65 -1.12 12.05
CA GLY A 134 -16.37 0.16 12.21
C GLY A 134 -15.53 1.43 12.04
N ALA A 135 -14.19 1.33 12.09
CA ALA A 135 -13.29 2.48 12.02
C ALA A 135 -12.15 2.30 11.00
N GLY A 136 -12.24 1.28 10.14
CA GLY A 136 -11.16 0.88 9.22
C GLY A 136 -10.65 2.02 8.34
N ALA A 137 -11.53 2.90 7.85
CA ALA A 137 -11.12 4.04 7.04
C ALA A 137 -10.27 5.07 7.83
N ALA A 138 -10.67 5.38 9.07
CA ALA A 138 -9.91 6.28 9.93
C ALA A 138 -8.55 5.68 10.30
N VAL A 139 -8.52 4.39 10.68
CA VAL A 139 -7.29 3.66 11.00
C VAL A 139 -6.36 3.58 9.79
N THR A 140 -6.91 3.34 8.58
CA THR A 140 -6.15 3.37 7.32
C THR A 140 -5.44 4.70 7.14
N GLY A 141 -6.17 5.80 7.28
CA GLY A 141 -5.62 7.14 7.15
C GLY A 141 -4.53 7.45 8.15
N MET A 142 -4.71 7.04 9.42
CA MET A 142 -3.70 7.21 10.46
C MET A 142 -2.42 6.44 10.15
N ILE A 143 -2.53 5.16 9.77
CA ILE A 143 -1.36 4.35 9.40
C ILE A 143 -0.64 4.97 8.20
N LEU A 144 -1.37 5.30 7.14
CA LEU A 144 -0.76 5.89 5.95
C LEU A 144 -0.05 7.22 6.26
N ALA A 145 -0.67 8.11 7.04
CA ALA A 145 -0.05 9.36 7.47
C ALA A 145 1.25 9.13 8.25
N LEU A 146 1.27 8.16 9.17
CA LEU A 146 2.47 7.80 9.93
C LEU A 146 3.57 7.18 9.05
N THR A 147 3.19 6.51 7.96
CA THR A 147 4.16 5.91 7.03
C THR A 147 4.77 6.88 6.02
N ILE A 148 4.26 8.12 5.91
CA ILE A 148 4.75 9.12 4.93
C ILE A 148 6.28 9.27 4.98
N PRO A 149 6.95 9.47 6.13
CA PRO A 149 8.40 9.65 6.15
C PRO A 149 9.15 8.45 5.58
N ALA A 150 8.72 7.23 5.90
CA ALA A 150 9.33 6.00 5.38
C ALA A 150 9.06 5.84 3.87
N ALA A 151 7.83 6.10 3.42
CA ALA A 151 7.45 6.05 2.01
C ALA A 151 8.21 7.09 1.17
N VAL A 152 8.43 8.30 1.69
CA VAL A 152 9.24 9.34 1.04
C VAL A 152 10.67 8.87 0.83
N ILE A 153 11.30 8.30 1.87
CA ILE A 153 12.69 7.81 1.79
C ILE A 153 12.80 6.68 0.76
N ASP A 154 11.85 5.75 0.75
CA ASP A 154 11.88 4.61 -0.17
C ASP A 154 11.61 5.03 -1.62
N LEU A 155 10.59 5.86 -1.83
CA LEU A 155 10.26 6.36 -3.16
C LEU A 155 11.37 7.29 -3.70
N LEU A 156 12.01 8.11 -2.86
CA LEU A 156 13.15 8.92 -3.30
C LEU A 156 14.47 8.16 -3.32
N ARG A 157 14.50 6.85 -3.01
CA ARG A 157 15.75 6.09 -2.90
C ARG A 157 16.54 6.16 -4.21
N GLY A 158 17.77 6.65 -4.07
CA GLY A 158 18.70 6.93 -5.17
C GLY A 158 18.68 8.39 -5.66
N GLN A 159 17.63 9.17 -5.39
CA GLN A 159 17.47 10.56 -5.85
C GLN A 159 17.98 11.63 -4.86
N TRP A 160 18.49 11.24 -3.69
CA TRP A 160 18.88 12.18 -2.61
C TRP A 160 20.26 12.83 -2.76
N ALA A 161 21.12 12.36 -3.64
CA ALA A 161 22.43 12.98 -3.79
C ALA A 161 22.29 14.31 -4.55
N VAL A 162 22.58 15.43 -3.88
CA VAL A 162 22.85 16.72 -4.53
C VAL A 162 24.04 16.51 -5.47
N ALA A 163 23.95 17.02 -6.69
CA ALA A 163 25.03 16.95 -7.67
C ALA A 163 26.26 17.69 -7.15
N TRP A 164 27.19 16.98 -6.50
CA TRP A 164 28.59 17.39 -6.53
C TRP A 164 29.08 17.10 -7.95
N ARG A 165 29.12 18.15 -8.77
CA ARG A 165 29.95 18.19 -9.98
C ARG A 165 31.38 18.51 -9.57
#